data_AF-A0A834JSF5-F1
#
_entry.id   AF-A0A834JSF5-F1
#
_cell.length_a   1.000
_cell.length_b   1.000
_cell.length_c   1.000
_cell.angle_alpha   90.00
_cell.angle_beta   90.00
_cell.angle_gamma   90.00
#
_symmetry.space_group_name_H-M   'P 1'
#
loop_
_entity.id
_entity.type
_entity.pdbx_description
1 polymer ?
#
loop_
_entity_poly.entity_id
_entity_poly.type
_entity_poly.pdbx_seq_one_letter_code
_entity_poly.pdbx_strand_id
1 'polypeptide(L)'
;MAHVRLKILHRLITPSIKIFMNSCEPDDIPFEDENQVKISGCDSPPCSLKKKTRVSIEQTFVAENDANELLTSVHATLLGIDLPFIGVDGTNACDNIYDVNNNKVGCPVKKGTTYIYKTDFPILEIYPKVNLIVYYALRNGNDIITCFKVPAKITG
;
A
#
# COMPACT_ATOMS: atom_id res chain seq x y z
N MET A 1 -60.18 17.46 -1.67
CA MET A 1 -59.50 16.85 -2.83
C MET A 1 -58.11 17.50 -2.94
N ALA A 2 -57.07 16.86 -2.42
CA ALA A 2 -55.69 17.32 -2.57
C ALA A 2 -54.76 16.09 -2.50
N HIS A 3 -54.25 15.67 -3.66
CA HIS A 3 -53.27 14.59 -3.77
C HIS A 3 -51.87 15.19 -3.68
N VAL A 4 -51.17 14.94 -2.57
CA VAL A 4 -49.72 15.22 -2.47
C VAL A 4 -48.98 14.05 -3.11
N ARG A 5 -48.29 14.28 -4.23
CA ARG A 5 -47.39 13.30 -4.86
C ARG A 5 -46.00 13.40 -4.23
N LEU A 6 -45.65 12.41 -3.41
CA LEU A 6 -44.32 12.25 -2.84
C LEU A 6 -43.36 11.74 -3.93
N LYS A 7 -42.49 12.61 -4.47
CA LYS A 7 -41.38 12.18 -5.34
C LYS A 7 -40.25 11.64 -4.47
N ILE A 8 -40.22 10.32 -4.27
CA ILE A 8 -39.11 9.62 -3.64
C ILE A 8 -37.95 9.63 -4.65
N LEU A 9 -37.01 10.56 -4.50
CA LEU A 9 -35.71 10.49 -5.18
C LEU A 9 -35.00 9.24 -4.63
N HIS A 10 -35.01 8.16 -5.41
CA HIS A 10 -34.11 7.04 -5.18
C HIS A 10 -32.70 7.55 -5.48
N ARG A 11 -31.93 7.89 -4.44
CA ARG A 11 -30.48 8.01 -4.57
C ARG A 11 -29.99 6.64 -5.04
N LEU A 12 -29.50 6.58 -6.28
CA LEU A 12 -28.71 5.45 -6.75
C LEU A 12 -27.46 5.42 -5.89
N ILE A 13 -27.43 4.54 -4.89
CA ILE A 13 -26.21 4.22 -4.16
C ILE A 13 -25.41 3.36 -5.14
N THR A 14 -24.57 3.98 -5.95
CA THR A 14 -23.55 3.25 -6.69
C THR A 14 -22.66 2.56 -5.65
N PRO A 15 -22.53 1.22 -5.66
CA PRO A 15 -21.54 0.58 -4.81
C PRO A 15 -20.17 1.09 -5.27
N SER A 16 -19.52 1.93 -4.45
CA SER A 16 -18.08 2.18 -4.63
C SER A 16 -17.40 0.83 -4.46
N ILE A 17 -16.72 0.38 -5.51
CA ILE A 17 -15.78 -0.73 -5.42
C ILE A 17 -14.74 -0.29 -4.39
N LYS A 18 -14.82 -0.84 -3.19
CA LYS A 18 -13.92 -0.50 -2.09
C LYS A 18 -12.51 -1.00 -2.42
N ILE A 19 -11.51 -0.16 -2.18
CA ILE A 19 -10.09 -0.52 -2.33
C ILE A 19 -9.74 -1.44 -1.17
N PHE A 20 -9.68 -2.74 -1.43
CA PHE A 20 -9.19 -3.71 -0.47
C PHE A 20 -7.74 -4.01 -0.81
N MET A 21 -6.84 -3.24 -0.20
CA MET A 21 -5.47 -3.69 -0.01
C MET A 21 -5.47 -4.61 1.19
N ASN A 22 -4.75 -5.73 1.06
CA ASN A 22 -4.79 -6.77 2.07
C ASN A 22 -3.58 -6.63 2.97
N SER A 23 -3.77 -6.86 4.27
CA SER A 23 -2.66 -7.19 5.15
C SER A 23 -2.03 -8.51 4.68
N CYS A 24 -0.82 -8.79 5.14
CA CYS A 24 -0.08 -9.99 4.74
C CYS A 24 -0.33 -11.19 5.67
N GLU A 25 -1.42 -11.15 6.43
CA GLU A 25 -1.85 -12.24 7.31
C GLU A 25 -2.27 -13.48 6.51
N PRO A 26 -2.31 -14.68 7.11
CA PRO A 26 -2.58 -15.94 6.40
C PRO A 26 -3.88 -15.94 5.57
N ASP A 27 -4.86 -15.15 6.00
CA ASP A 27 -6.17 -15.02 5.35
C ASP A 27 -6.26 -13.80 4.40
N ASP A 28 -5.15 -13.09 4.15
CA ASP A 28 -5.07 -11.89 3.30
C ASP A 28 -6.22 -10.90 3.59
N ILE A 29 -6.37 -10.54 4.87
CA ILE A 29 -7.50 -9.75 5.35
C ILE A 29 -7.43 -8.33 4.77
N PRO A 30 -8.51 -7.83 4.15
CA PRO A 30 -8.56 -6.45 3.70
C PRO A 30 -8.41 -5.43 4.82
N PHE A 31 -7.71 -4.32 4.58
CA PHE A 31 -7.75 -3.19 5.50
C PHE A 31 -9.18 -2.63 5.62
N GLU A 32 -9.58 -2.30 6.85
CA GLU A 32 -10.87 -1.67 7.12
C GLU A 32 -10.94 -0.23 6.58
N ASP A 33 -9.82 0.49 6.67
CA ASP A 33 -9.66 1.84 6.12
C ASP A 33 -9.05 1.80 4.71
N GLU A 34 -9.81 2.29 3.74
CA GLU A 34 -9.39 2.42 2.34
C GLU A 34 -8.24 3.42 2.14
N ASN A 35 -7.97 4.28 3.13
CA ASN A 35 -6.88 5.26 3.10
C ASN A 35 -5.61 4.76 3.79
N GLN A 36 -5.62 3.55 4.35
CA GLN A 36 -4.48 2.97 5.06
C GLN A 36 -3.22 2.95 4.18
N VAL A 37 -3.40 2.71 2.88
CA VAL A 37 -2.31 2.76 1.90
C VAL A 37 -2.77 3.50 0.66
N LYS A 38 -1.98 4.47 0.23
CA LYS A 38 -2.19 5.26 -0.97
C LYS A 38 -1.05 5.02 -1.93
N ILE A 39 -1.37 4.65 -3.16
CA ILE A 39 -0.41 4.45 -4.25
C ILE A 39 -0.75 5.45 -5.35
N SER A 40 0.23 6.26 -5.77
CA SER A 40 0.02 7.30 -6.78
C SER A 40 -0.58 6.72 -8.06
N GLY A 41 -1.75 7.22 -8.46
CA GLY A 41 -2.44 6.78 -9.68
C GLY A 41 -3.12 5.42 -9.58
N CYS A 42 -3.36 4.90 -8.37
CA CYS A 42 -4.14 3.69 -8.15
C CYS A 42 -5.45 4.00 -7.40
N ASP A 43 -6.52 4.25 -8.16
CA ASP A 43 -7.87 4.44 -7.61
C ASP A 43 -8.59 3.11 -7.35
N SER A 44 -8.17 2.04 -8.02
CA SER A 44 -8.67 0.68 -7.78
C SER A 44 -7.65 -0.37 -8.25
N PRO A 45 -7.48 -1.49 -7.53
CA PRO A 45 -6.70 -2.61 -8.02
C PRO A 45 -7.33 -3.27 -9.27
N PRO A 46 -6.53 -3.80 -10.21
CA PRO A 46 -5.06 -3.84 -10.16
C PRO A 46 -4.41 -2.49 -10.46
N CYS A 47 -3.45 -2.09 -9.63
CA CYS A 47 -2.72 -0.84 -9.81
C CYS A 47 -1.90 -0.86 -11.10
N SER A 48 -2.08 0.15 -11.95
CA SER A 48 -1.32 0.29 -13.20
C SER A 48 0.03 0.97 -12.94
N LEU A 49 1.10 0.18 -12.95
CA LEU A 49 2.46 0.64 -12.75
C LEU A 49 3.14 0.86 -14.11
N LYS A 50 3.16 2.12 -14.56
CA LYS A 50 3.72 2.47 -15.87
C LYS A 50 5.24 2.45 -15.87
N LYS A 51 5.85 1.83 -16.87
CA LYS A 51 7.31 1.89 -17.06
C LYS A 51 7.80 3.32 -17.25
N LYS A 52 9.04 3.57 -16.84
CA LYS A 52 9.72 4.88 -16.96
C LYS A 52 9.00 6.00 -16.19
N THR A 53 8.14 5.66 -15.25
CA THR A 53 7.55 6.62 -14.31
C THR A 53 8.00 6.32 -12.90
N ARG A 54 7.68 7.21 -11.97
CA ARG A 54 7.82 6.98 -10.54
C ARG A 54 6.47 6.65 -9.95
N VAL A 55 6.45 5.81 -8.93
CA VAL A 55 5.29 5.56 -8.08
C VAL A 55 5.62 6.06 -6.68
N SER A 56 4.65 6.68 -6.03
CA SER A 56 4.74 7.10 -4.63
C SER A 56 3.79 6.26 -3.78
N ILE A 57 4.22 5.93 -2.57
CA ILE A 57 3.46 5.18 -1.58
C ILE A 57 3.39 6.00 -0.30
N GLU A 58 2.20 6.13 0.26
CA GLU A 58 1.96 6.61 1.63
C GLU A 58 1.19 5.52 2.37
N GLN A 59 1.78 4.97 3.44
CA GLN A 59 1.13 3.98 4.29
C GLN A 59 1.03 4.52 5.72
N THR A 60 -0.18 4.61 6.25
CA THR A 60 -0.39 4.73 7.68
C THR A 60 -0.33 3.34 8.30
N PHE A 61 0.35 3.18 9.44
CA PHE A 61 0.43 1.89 10.13
C PHE A 61 0.61 2.09 11.63
N VAL A 62 0.19 1.10 12.41
CA VAL A 62 0.52 0.98 13.83
C VAL A 62 1.68 0.01 13.94
N ALA A 63 2.80 0.42 14.56
CA ALA A 63 3.94 -0.49 14.69
C ALA A 63 3.58 -1.67 15.60
N GLU A 64 3.71 -2.89 15.09
CA GLU A 64 3.40 -4.11 15.85
C GLU A 64 4.44 -4.41 16.95
N ASN A 65 5.69 -3.97 16.73
CA ASN A 65 6.82 -4.16 17.61
C ASN A 65 7.71 -2.90 17.65
N ASP A 66 8.52 -2.79 18.70
CA ASP A 66 9.60 -1.80 18.75
C ASP A 66 10.66 -2.17 17.69
N ALA A 67 11.13 -1.17 16.94
CA ALA A 67 12.19 -1.38 15.95
C ALA A 67 13.14 -0.18 15.87
N ASN A 68 14.44 -0.47 15.99
CA ASN A 68 15.51 0.54 15.85
C ASN A 68 15.95 0.72 14.39
N GLU A 69 15.67 -0.28 13.56
CA GLU A 69 15.97 -0.30 12.14
C GLU A 69 14.74 -0.79 11.39
N LEU A 70 14.55 -0.28 10.18
CA LEU A 70 13.52 -0.72 9.26
C LEU A 70 14.16 -0.89 7.89
N LEU A 71 14.04 -2.10 7.34
CA LEU A 71 14.36 -2.41 5.95
C LEU A 71 13.08 -2.73 5.20
N THR A 72 13.01 -2.28 3.96
CA THR A 72 11.96 -2.70 3.03
C THR A 72 12.16 -4.17 2.63
N SER A 73 11.06 -4.92 2.49
CA SER A 73 11.02 -6.24 1.86
C SER A 73 9.92 -6.24 0.81
N VAL A 74 10.32 -6.19 -0.46
CA VAL A 74 9.43 -5.84 -1.57
C VAL A 74 9.68 -6.75 -2.77
N HIS A 75 8.68 -7.54 -3.12
CA HIS A 75 8.74 -8.43 -4.25
C HIS A 75 7.42 -8.45 -5.03
N ALA A 76 7.53 -8.80 -6.31
CA ALA A 76 6.41 -9.16 -7.15
C ALA A 76 6.32 -10.68 -7.26
N THR A 77 5.14 -11.24 -6.97
CA THR A 77 4.83 -12.64 -7.25
C THR A 77 4.24 -12.75 -8.66
N LEU A 78 4.94 -13.48 -9.53
CA LEU A 78 4.51 -13.80 -10.89
C LEU A 78 4.63 -15.30 -11.09
N LEU A 79 3.51 -15.97 -11.40
CA LEU A 79 3.48 -17.42 -11.67
C LEU A 79 4.12 -18.25 -10.53
N GLY A 80 3.95 -17.81 -9.28
CA GLY A 80 4.52 -18.46 -8.10
C GLY A 80 6.00 -18.20 -7.85
N ILE A 81 6.62 -17.29 -8.61
CA ILE A 81 8.01 -16.86 -8.42
C ILE A 81 8.01 -15.45 -7.85
N ASP A 82 8.74 -15.25 -6.75
CA ASP A 82 8.96 -13.94 -6.15
C ASP A 82 10.21 -13.29 -6.72
N LEU A 83 10.02 -12.11 -7.33
CA LEU A 83 11.09 -11.31 -7.90
C LEU A 83 11.21 -9.99 -7.14
N PRO A 84 12.41 -9.59 -6.66
CA PRO A 84 12.56 -8.37 -5.89
C PRO A 84 12.34 -7.13 -6.76
N PHE A 85 11.81 -6.06 -6.15
CA PHE A 85 11.81 -4.74 -6.77
C PHE A 85 13.22 -4.13 -6.68
N ILE A 86 13.91 -4.04 -7.81
CA ILE A 86 15.31 -3.60 -7.90
C ILE A 86 15.45 -2.18 -7.33
N GLY A 87 16.37 -2.02 -6.37
CA GLY A 87 16.67 -0.75 -5.73
C GLY A 87 15.61 -0.28 -4.73
N VAL A 88 14.62 -1.13 -4.44
CA VAL A 88 13.57 -0.87 -3.44
C VAL A 88 13.59 -1.95 -2.37
N ASP A 89 13.80 -3.21 -2.73
CA ASP A 89 13.95 -4.31 -1.76
C ASP A 89 15.26 -4.16 -0.95
N GLY A 90 15.20 -4.44 0.35
CA GLY A 90 16.37 -4.43 1.24
C GLY A 90 16.93 -3.04 1.56
N THR A 91 16.17 -1.96 1.33
CA THR A 91 16.63 -0.57 1.53
C THR A 91 16.20 0.00 2.87
N ASN A 92 16.93 1.00 3.38
CA ASN A 92 16.59 1.69 4.62
C ASN A 92 15.24 2.42 4.50
N ALA A 93 14.31 2.08 5.39
CA ALA A 93 13.00 2.72 5.47
C ALA A 93 12.89 3.76 6.61
N CYS A 94 13.83 3.78 7.56
CA CYS A 94 13.83 4.75 8.66
C CYS A 94 13.86 6.19 8.15
N ASP A 95 14.56 6.50 7.08
CA ASP A 95 14.59 7.85 6.51
C ASP A 95 13.24 8.32 5.94
N ASN A 96 12.23 7.47 5.94
CA ASN A 96 10.93 7.68 5.31
C ASN A 96 9.76 7.55 6.30
N ILE A 97 10.05 7.61 7.61
CA ILE A 97 9.03 7.54 8.67
C ILE A 97 8.67 8.92 9.20
N TYR A 98 7.37 9.14 9.29
CA TYR A 98 6.73 10.37 9.74
C TYR A 98 5.75 10.08 10.89
N ASP A 99 5.54 11.06 11.76
CA ASP A 99 4.43 11.03 12.72
C ASP A 99 3.10 11.42 12.03
N VAL A 100 1.99 11.32 12.77
CA VAL A 100 0.65 11.68 12.29
C VAL A 100 0.48 13.17 11.97
N ASN A 101 1.40 14.02 12.44
CA ASN A 101 1.44 15.45 12.13
C ASN A 101 2.35 15.76 10.93
N ASN A 102 2.81 14.73 10.22
CA ASN A 102 3.66 14.81 9.04
C ASN A 102 5.09 15.36 9.31
N ASN A 103 5.57 15.25 10.54
CA ASN A 103 6.98 15.50 10.85
C ASN A 103 7.80 14.24 10.59
N LYS A 104 8.97 14.38 9.95
CA LYS A 104 9.90 13.25 9.77
C LYS A 104 10.53 12.91 11.12
N VAL A 105 10.31 11.68 11.60
CA VAL A 105 10.75 11.21 12.93
C VAL A 105 11.75 10.08 12.87
N GLY A 106 11.74 9.32 11.77
CA GLY A 106 12.65 8.19 11.59
C GLY A 106 12.46 7.06 12.60
N CYS A 107 13.53 6.27 12.77
CA CYS A 107 13.61 5.24 13.80
C CYS A 107 14.25 5.80 15.08
N PRO A 108 13.98 5.23 16.27
CA PRO A 108 13.19 4.01 16.48
C PRO A 108 11.67 4.24 16.39
N VAL A 109 10.96 3.25 15.86
CA VAL A 109 9.49 3.16 15.96
C VAL A 109 9.10 2.38 17.22
N LYS A 110 7.98 2.76 17.83
CA LYS A 110 7.49 2.20 19.09
C LYS A 110 6.20 1.43 18.90
N LYS A 111 6.13 0.24 19.50
CA LYS A 111 4.95 -0.62 19.49
C LYS A 111 3.69 0.14 19.89
N GLY A 112 2.61 -0.07 19.15
CA GLY A 112 1.32 0.56 19.39
C GLY A 112 1.25 2.04 18.99
N THR A 113 2.32 2.61 18.46
CA THR A 113 2.32 3.99 17.95
C THR A 113 1.99 4.00 16.46
N THR A 114 1.15 4.95 16.05
CA THR A 114 0.81 5.18 14.65
C THR A 114 1.86 6.05 13.96
N TYR A 115 2.32 5.60 12.80
CA TYR A 115 3.27 6.30 11.94
C TYR A 115 2.75 6.37 10.50
N ILE A 116 3.42 7.19 9.69
CA ILE A 116 3.22 7.27 8.24
C ILE A 116 4.55 6.98 7.55
N TYR A 117 4.59 5.94 6.72
CA TYR A 117 5.70 5.66 5.81
C TYR A 117 5.45 6.33 4.46
N LYS A 118 6.42 7.09 3.94
CA LYS A 118 6.32 7.77 2.64
C LYS A 118 7.53 7.50 1.78
N THR A 119 7.34 6.98 0.58
CA THR A 119 8.45 6.73 -0.35
C THR A 119 8.03 6.95 -1.79
N ASP A 120 9.01 7.15 -2.67
CA ASP A 120 8.81 7.15 -4.10
C ASP A 120 9.99 6.50 -4.83
N PHE A 121 9.69 5.71 -5.86
CA PHE A 121 10.70 4.93 -6.58
C PHE A 121 10.33 4.71 -8.05
N PRO A 122 11.32 4.46 -8.94
CA PRO A 122 11.05 4.28 -10.36
C PRO A 122 10.49 2.88 -10.67
N ILE A 123 9.60 2.82 -11.66
CA ILE A 123 9.20 1.58 -12.33
C ILE A 123 10.10 1.41 -13.56
N LEU A 124 11.02 0.46 -13.49
CA LEU A 124 12.09 0.31 -14.48
C LEU A 124 11.57 -0.23 -15.82
N GLU A 125 12.19 0.21 -16.92
CA GLU A 125 11.87 -0.24 -18.28
C GLU A 125 12.03 -1.76 -18.45
N ILE A 126 12.99 -2.36 -17.75
CA ILE A 126 13.31 -3.78 -17.82
C ILE A 126 12.21 -4.70 -17.27
N TYR A 127 11.31 -4.19 -16.43
CA TYR A 127 10.25 -5.01 -15.84
C TYR A 127 9.29 -5.53 -16.91
N PRO A 128 8.91 -6.82 -16.93
CA PRO A 128 8.04 -7.34 -17.97
C PRO A 128 6.60 -6.78 -17.83
N LYS A 129 5.89 -6.59 -18.94
CA LYS A 129 4.49 -6.14 -18.92
C LYS A 129 3.57 -7.30 -18.55
N VAL A 130 3.23 -7.43 -17.27
CA VAL A 130 2.50 -8.58 -16.72
C VAL A 130 1.55 -8.15 -15.60
N ASN A 131 0.58 -8.99 -15.28
CA ASN A 131 -0.15 -8.91 -14.00
C ASN A 131 0.68 -9.63 -12.93
N LEU A 132 0.68 -9.10 -11.71
CA LEU A 132 1.44 -9.62 -10.58
C LEU A 132 0.75 -9.22 -9.27
N ILE A 133 1.17 -9.83 -8.16
CA ILE A 133 0.87 -9.34 -6.82
C ILE A 133 2.13 -8.69 -6.26
N VAL A 134 2.04 -7.44 -5.81
CA VAL A 134 3.12 -6.80 -5.07
C VAL A 134 2.93 -7.10 -3.60
N TYR A 135 3.96 -7.65 -2.97
CA TYR A 135 4.10 -7.70 -1.52
C TYR A 135 5.05 -6.58 -1.10
N TYR A 136 4.65 -5.80 -0.08
CA TYR A 136 5.44 -4.71 0.46
C TYR A 136 5.41 -4.75 1.98
N ALA A 137 6.57 -4.95 2.61
CA ALA A 137 6.70 -4.92 4.07
C ALA A 137 7.82 -4.00 4.54
N LEU A 138 7.65 -3.48 5.75
CA LEU A 138 8.75 -2.94 6.55
C LEU A 138 9.11 -3.98 7.60
N ARG A 139 10.41 -4.29 7.73
CA ARG A 139 10.92 -5.35 8.61
C ARG A 139 12.03 -4.85 9.51
N ASN A 140 12.10 -5.44 10.70
CA ASN A 140 13.25 -5.34 11.60
C ASN A 140 13.82 -6.75 11.80
N GLY A 141 14.85 -7.12 11.04
CA GLY A 141 15.32 -8.50 10.95
C GLY A 141 14.21 -9.46 10.48
N ASN A 142 13.82 -10.39 11.35
CA ASN A 142 12.79 -11.39 11.05
C ASN A 142 11.36 -10.92 11.36
N ASP A 143 11.20 -9.77 12.02
CA ASP A 143 9.89 -9.27 12.39
C ASP A 143 9.31 -8.41 11.27
N ILE A 144 8.03 -8.63 10.96
CA ILE A 144 7.24 -7.72 10.14
C ILE A 144 6.70 -6.63 11.06
N ILE A 145 6.91 -5.37 10.70
CA ILE A 145 6.39 -4.22 11.44
C ILE A 145 5.08 -3.73 10.84
N THR A 146 4.97 -3.82 9.51
CA THR A 146 3.75 -3.61 8.75
C THR A 146 3.92 -4.24 7.37
N CYS A 147 2.82 -4.63 6.73
CA CYS A 147 2.84 -5.18 5.40
C CYS A 147 1.51 -4.97 4.67
N PHE A 148 1.58 -4.84 3.34
CA PHE A 148 0.42 -4.94 2.48
C PHE A 148 0.70 -5.73 1.19
N LYS A 149 -0.36 -6.32 0.64
CA LYS A 149 -0.39 -6.89 -0.71
C LYS A 149 -1.33 -6.11 -1.61
N VAL A 150 -0.95 -5.95 -2.87
CA VAL A 150 -1.79 -5.29 -3.87
C VAL A 150 -1.67 -5.96 -5.24
N PRO A 151 -2.80 -6.32 -5.88
CA PRO A 151 -2.79 -6.68 -7.30
C PRO A 151 -2.31 -5.51 -8.14
N ALA A 152 -1.38 -5.76 -9.05
CA ALA A 152 -0.83 -4.73 -9.92
C ALA A 152 -0.59 -5.26 -11.35
N LYS A 153 -0.37 -4.32 -12.25
CA LYS A 153 -0.02 -4.58 -13.65
C LYS A 153 1.08 -3.64 -14.09
N ILE A 154 2.19 -4.20 -14.57
CA ILE A 154 3.23 -3.39 -15.23
C ILE A 154 2.74 -3.03 -16.64
N THR A 155 2.71 -1.73 -16.95
CA THR A 155 2.26 -1.20 -18.24
C THR A 155 3.39 -0.47 -18.98
N GLY A 156 3.14 -0.08 -20.25
CA GLY A 156 4.13 0.54 -21.13
C GLY A 156 4.24 2.04 -21.00
#